data_AF-Q66KY0-F1
#
_entry.id   AF-Q66KY0-F1
#
_cell.length_a   1.000
_cell.length_b   1.000
_cell.length_c   1.000
_cell.angle_alpha   90.00
_cell.angle_beta   90.00
_cell.angle_gamma   90.00
#
_symmetry.space_group_name_H-M   'P 1'
#
loop_
_entity.id
_entity.type
_entity.pdbx_description
1 polymer ?
#
loop_
_entity_poly.entity_id
_entity_poly.type
_entity_poly.pdbx_seq_one_letter_code
_entity_poly.pdbx_strand_id
1 'polypeptide(L)'
;MAGLVDFKNEEEVKDYLDNLGTEYSYQCFKEKQPDGCNRLAEYFENIKKNFESAAGILKINCDQNEHSESFYKLGAYYVTGKGGLPVDLKAAYSCFLKSCNKGGKKSIDSCHNVGLLAHDGRVNDEKADAVTARDYYNKACDGNFAASCFNLSATYLQGAPGIPKDMNKALHFSEKACSLGHVWGCANASRMYKLGDGVAKNDEKAESLKNRARDLHKMQQERTPQISFGE
;
A
#
# COMPACT_ATOMS: atom_id res chain seq x y z
N MET A 1 16.35 36.65 -12.35
CA MET A 1 16.91 36.03 -11.13
C MET A 1 15.75 35.92 -10.17
N ALA A 2 15.15 34.74 -10.02
CA ALA A 2 14.20 34.55 -8.93
C ALA A 2 15.02 34.73 -7.63
N GLY A 3 14.66 35.71 -6.81
CA GLY A 3 15.21 35.79 -5.47
C GLY A 3 14.93 34.47 -4.74
N LEU A 4 15.79 34.12 -3.79
CA LEU A 4 15.48 33.01 -2.89
C LEU A 4 14.18 33.34 -2.17
N VAL A 5 13.22 32.42 -2.19
CA VAL A 5 11.96 32.53 -1.44
C VAL A 5 12.30 32.59 0.05
N ASP A 6 11.88 33.64 0.75
CA ASP A 6 11.94 33.66 2.20
C ASP A 6 10.83 32.76 2.76
N PHE A 7 11.18 31.53 3.15
CA PHE A 7 10.23 30.58 3.74
C PHE A 7 9.70 30.99 5.12
N LYS A 8 10.20 32.09 5.70
CA LYS A 8 9.60 32.71 6.89
C LYS A 8 8.52 33.73 6.56
N ASN A 9 8.45 34.17 5.30
CA ASN A 9 7.44 35.09 4.81
C ASN A 9 6.26 34.31 4.22
N GLU A 10 5.10 34.36 4.89
CA GLU A 10 3.91 33.62 4.47
C GLU A 10 3.42 34.00 3.06
N GLU A 11 3.56 35.26 2.67
CA GLU A 11 3.14 35.74 1.35
C GLU A 11 4.04 35.16 0.24
N GLU A 12 5.36 35.18 0.45
CA GLU A 12 6.30 34.58 -0.50
C GLU A 12 6.12 33.06 -0.61
N VAL A 13 5.84 32.37 0.50
CA VAL A 13 5.55 30.92 0.48
C VAL A 13 4.28 30.63 -0.30
N LYS A 14 3.22 31.43 -0.10
CA LYS A 14 1.95 31.27 -0.81
C LYS A 14 2.13 31.47 -2.31
N ASP A 15 2.82 32.55 -2.72
CA ASP A 15 3.10 32.84 -4.12
C ASP A 15 3.95 31.75 -4.77
N TYR A 16 4.95 31.23 -4.06
CA TYR A 16 5.76 30.11 -4.51
C TYR A 16 4.91 28.85 -4.76
N LEU A 17 4.04 28.48 -3.82
CA LEU A 17 3.15 27.33 -3.97
C LEU A 17 2.15 27.51 -5.12
N ASP A 18 1.64 28.71 -5.34
CA ASP A 18 0.73 29.00 -6.47
C ASP A 18 1.46 28.91 -7.83
N ASN A 19 2.72 29.34 -7.89
CA ASN A 19 3.57 29.18 -9.06
C ASN A 19 3.88 27.70 -9.36
N LEU A 20 4.12 26.86 -8.34
CA LEU A 20 4.28 25.42 -8.52
C LEU A 20 3.04 24.78 -9.15
N GLY A 21 1.84 25.16 -8.69
CA GLY A 21 0.58 24.69 -9.29
C GLY A 21 0.48 25.03 -10.77
N THR A 22 0.92 26.24 -11.15
CA THR A 22 0.95 26.70 -12.55
C THR A 22 1.96 25.89 -13.38
N GLU A 23 3.16 25.65 -12.85
CA GLU A 23 4.19 24.84 -13.51
C GLU A 23 3.70 23.40 -13.74
N TYR A 24 3.15 22.75 -12.72
CA TYR A 24 2.65 21.38 -12.84
C TYR A 24 1.46 21.28 -13.80
N SER A 25 0.60 22.30 -13.85
CA SER A 25 -0.48 22.43 -14.83
C SER A 25 0.06 22.52 -16.26
N TYR A 26 1.10 23.34 -16.47
CA TYR A 26 1.76 23.45 -17.76
C TYR A 26 2.40 22.12 -18.20
N GLN A 27 3.15 21.47 -17.31
CA GLN A 27 3.77 20.17 -17.57
C GLN A 27 2.72 19.10 -17.90
N CYS A 28 1.62 19.05 -17.14
CA CYS A 28 0.55 18.08 -17.37
C CYS A 28 -0.17 18.31 -18.70
N PHE A 29 -0.63 19.53 -18.98
CA PHE A 29 -1.55 19.77 -20.09
C PHE A 29 -0.90 20.27 -21.39
N LYS A 30 0.19 21.04 -21.29
CA LYS A 30 0.89 21.57 -22.47
C LYS A 30 2.02 20.65 -22.90
N GLU A 31 2.85 20.21 -21.96
CA GLU A 31 3.96 19.31 -22.26
C GLU A 31 3.56 17.83 -22.27
N LYS A 32 2.34 17.52 -21.79
CA LYS A 32 1.79 16.15 -21.73
C LYS A 32 2.68 15.18 -20.95
N GLN A 33 3.33 15.67 -19.90
CA GLN A 33 4.21 14.86 -19.07
C GLN A 33 3.39 14.12 -18.01
N PRO A 34 3.46 12.77 -17.97
CA PRO A 34 2.73 11.98 -16.97
C PRO A 34 3.11 12.34 -15.53
N ASP A 35 4.40 12.58 -15.27
CA ASP A 35 4.90 13.02 -13.97
C ASP A 35 4.43 14.44 -13.61
N GLY A 36 4.24 15.31 -14.61
CA GLY A 36 3.64 16.63 -14.43
C GLY A 36 2.19 16.53 -13.92
N CYS A 37 1.40 15.64 -14.53
CA CYS A 37 0.04 15.37 -14.07
C CYS A 37 0.00 14.74 -12.66
N ASN A 38 0.90 13.81 -12.34
CA ASN A 38 0.95 13.24 -11.00
C ASN A 38 1.31 14.31 -9.94
N ARG A 39 2.26 15.21 -10.24
CA ARG A 39 2.61 16.34 -9.36
C ARG A 39 1.45 17.33 -9.21
N LEU A 40 0.73 17.61 -10.28
CA LEU A 40 -0.47 18.46 -10.23
C LEU A 40 -1.57 17.85 -9.35
N ALA A 41 -1.79 16.53 -9.44
CA ALA A 41 -2.72 15.84 -8.55
C ALA A 41 -2.28 15.92 -7.07
N GLU A 42 -0.98 15.72 -6.80
CA GLU A 42 -0.40 15.86 -5.45
C GLU A 42 -0.54 17.28 -4.90
N TYR A 43 -0.36 18.28 -5.75
CA TYR A 43 -0.55 19.68 -5.40
C TYR A 43 -2.00 19.95 -4.99
N PHE A 44 -2.97 19.49 -5.79
CA PHE A 44 -4.38 19.64 -5.42
C PHE A 44 -4.73 18.90 -4.13
N GLU A 45 -4.22 17.69 -3.94
CA GLU A 45 -4.47 16.88 -2.75
C GLU A 45 -3.85 17.49 -1.48
N ASN A 46 -2.58 17.89 -1.53
CA ASN A 46 -1.81 18.20 -0.34
C ASN A 46 -1.76 19.69 -0.03
N ILE A 47 -1.68 20.53 -1.05
CA ILE A 47 -1.53 21.99 -0.92
C ILE A 47 -2.90 22.68 -0.97
N LYS A 48 -3.67 22.46 -2.04
CA LYS A 48 -4.99 23.09 -2.18
C LYS A 48 -6.10 22.37 -1.41
N LYS A 49 -5.85 21.17 -0.89
CA LYS A 49 -6.85 20.29 -0.24
C LYS A 49 -8.12 20.11 -1.10
N ASN A 50 -7.99 20.21 -2.42
CA ASN A 50 -9.07 20.03 -3.37
C ASN A 50 -8.99 18.63 -3.97
N PHE A 51 -9.66 17.69 -3.29
CA PHE A 51 -9.63 16.28 -3.67
C PHE A 51 -10.40 15.98 -4.96
N GLU A 52 -11.39 16.79 -5.33
CA GLU A 52 -12.16 16.63 -6.56
C GLU A 52 -11.31 16.97 -7.78
N SER A 53 -10.61 18.10 -7.76
CA SER A 53 -9.63 18.44 -8.80
C SER A 53 -8.51 17.41 -8.86
N ALA A 54 -7.99 16.93 -7.71
CA ALA A 54 -7.00 15.87 -7.68
C ALA A 54 -7.50 14.60 -8.37
N ALA A 55 -8.73 14.15 -8.07
CA ALA A 55 -9.36 13.00 -8.71
C ALA A 55 -9.50 13.18 -10.23
N GLY A 56 -9.89 14.39 -10.67
CA GLY A 56 -9.97 14.74 -12.09
C GLY A 56 -8.63 14.60 -12.82
N ILE A 57 -7.55 15.14 -12.25
CA ILE A 57 -6.20 15.02 -12.83
C ILE A 57 -5.71 13.56 -12.82
N LEU A 58 -5.97 12.81 -11.74
CA LEU A 58 -5.62 11.39 -11.66
C LEU A 58 -6.28 10.60 -12.78
N LYS A 59 -7.58 10.81 -13.03
CA LYS A 59 -8.31 10.17 -14.13
C LYS A 59 -7.68 10.48 -15.48
N ILE A 60 -7.42 11.76 -15.78
CA ILE A 60 -6.76 12.18 -17.04
C ILE A 60 -5.42 11.45 -17.21
N ASN A 61 -4.60 11.40 -16.16
CA ASN A 61 -3.28 10.76 -16.24
C ASN A 61 -3.35 9.23 -16.37
N CYS A 62 -4.35 8.61 -15.75
CA CYS A 62 -4.66 7.19 -15.90
C CYS A 62 -5.12 6.86 -17.32
N ASP A 63 -6.03 7.65 -17.87
CA ASP A 63 -6.67 7.39 -19.15
C ASP A 63 -5.74 7.69 -20.34
N GLN A 64 -4.91 8.73 -20.24
CA GLN A 64 -4.05 9.16 -21.35
C GLN A 64 -2.65 8.55 -21.30
N ASN A 65 -2.08 8.38 -20.10
CA ASN A 65 -0.68 7.99 -19.93
C ASN A 65 -0.50 6.65 -19.24
N GLU A 66 -1.60 6.06 -18.77
CA GLU A 66 -1.59 4.85 -17.95
C GLU A 66 -0.61 4.97 -16.78
N HIS A 67 -0.52 6.13 -16.14
CA HIS A 67 0.53 6.42 -15.16
C HIS A 67 0.36 5.60 -13.86
N SER A 68 1.40 4.87 -13.44
CA SER A 68 1.28 3.85 -12.38
C SER A 68 0.92 4.43 -11.01
N GLU A 69 1.61 5.46 -10.56
CA GLU A 69 1.34 6.10 -9.26
C GLU A 69 -0.02 6.78 -9.26
N SER A 70 -0.49 7.24 -10.42
CA SER A 70 -1.83 7.80 -10.55
C SER A 70 -2.90 6.71 -10.47
N PHE A 71 -2.68 5.54 -11.07
CA PHE A 71 -3.54 4.39 -10.86
C PHE A 71 -3.61 3.98 -9.39
N TYR A 72 -2.47 3.89 -8.69
CA TYR A 72 -2.46 3.57 -7.26
C TYR A 72 -3.33 4.55 -6.46
N LYS A 73 -3.14 5.86 -6.66
CA LYS A 73 -3.92 6.88 -5.94
C LYS A 73 -5.39 6.88 -6.32
N LEU A 74 -5.70 6.80 -7.61
CA LEU A 74 -7.08 6.75 -8.08
C LEU A 74 -7.80 5.52 -7.52
N GLY A 75 -7.11 4.37 -7.47
CA GLY A 75 -7.62 3.17 -6.81
C GLY A 75 -7.94 3.40 -5.34
N ALA A 76 -7.04 4.04 -4.58
CA ALA A 76 -7.29 4.40 -3.19
C ALA A 76 -8.46 5.38 -3.03
N TYR A 77 -8.66 6.30 -3.98
CA TYR A 77 -9.80 7.21 -3.97
C TYR A 77 -11.11 6.45 -4.20
N TYR A 78 -11.14 5.48 -5.12
CA TYR A 78 -12.31 4.61 -5.30
C TYR A 78 -12.59 3.70 -4.09
N VAL A 79 -11.57 3.25 -3.35
CA VAL A 79 -11.78 2.49 -2.10
C VAL A 79 -12.46 3.35 -1.03
N THR A 80 -12.10 4.63 -0.95
CA THR A 80 -12.49 5.53 0.15
C THR A 80 -13.61 6.50 -0.20
N GLY A 81 -14.01 6.59 -1.46
CA GLY A 81 -14.92 7.62 -1.97
C GLY A 81 -14.33 9.04 -1.95
N LYS A 82 -13.00 9.15 -1.90
CA LYS A 82 -12.30 10.44 -1.82
C LYS A 82 -12.40 11.19 -3.15
N GLY A 83 -12.46 12.52 -3.08
CA GLY A 83 -12.51 13.38 -4.27
C GLY A 83 -13.85 13.37 -5.01
N GLY A 84 -14.95 13.13 -4.28
CA GLY A 84 -16.30 13.10 -4.86
C GLY A 84 -16.59 11.85 -5.69
N LEU A 85 -15.68 10.87 -5.70
CA LEU A 85 -15.91 9.59 -6.36
C LEU A 85 -16.82 8.71 -5.49
N PRO A 86 -17.79 7.99 -6.08
CA PRO A 86 -18.47 6.94 -5.33
C PRO A 86 -17.47 5.84 -4.97
N VAL A 87 -17.73 5.14 -3.86
CA VAL A 87 -16.97 3.93 -3.52
C VAL A 87 -17.22 2.88 -4.61
N ASP A 88 -16.16 2.45 -5.28
CA ASP A 88 -16.21 1.46 -6.37
C ASP A 88 -15.01 0.52 -6.28
N LEU A 89 -15.20 -0.62 -5.63
CA LEU A 89 -14.13 -1.59 -5.43
C LEU A 89 -13.67 -2.26 -6.73
N LYS A 90 -14.54 -2.34 -7.76
CA LYS A 90 -14.17 -2.91 -9.06
C LYS A 90 -13.28 -1.94 -9.83
N ALA A 91 -13.60 -0.65 -9.82
CA ALA A 91 -12.73 0.40 -10.36
C ALA A 91 -11.40 0.48 -9.60
N ALA A 92 -11.43 0.38 -8.26
CA ALA A 92 -10.23 0.33 -7.44
C ALA A 92 -9.33 -0.85 -7.81
N TYR A 93 -9.92 -2.05 -7.90
CA TYR A 93 -9.22 -3.27 -8.30
C TYR A 93 -8.55 -3.14 -9.66
N SER A 94 -9.27 -2.62 -10.66
CA SER A 94 -8.73 -2.35 -12.00
C SER A 94 -7.54 -1.38 -11.96
N CYS A 95 -7.64 -0.30 -11.18
CA CYS A 95 -6.55 0.64 -11.01
C CYS A 95 -5.32 -0.03 -10.36
N PHE A 96 -5.51 -0.78 -9.26
CA PHE A 96 -4.40 -1.46 -8.59
C PHE A 96 -3.76 -2.54 -9.48
N LEU A 97 -4.54 -3.26 -10.29
CA LEU A 97 -4.00 -4.19 -11.28
C LEU A 97 -3.07 -3.50 -12.26
N LYS A 98 -3.51 -2.35 -12.83
CA LYS A 98 -2.69 -1.59 -13.78
C LYS A 98 -1.41 -1.05 -13.13
N SER A 99 -1.49 -0.52 -11.90
CA SER A 99 -0.30 -0.05 -11.19
C SER A 99 0.66 -1.19 -10.81
N CYS A 100 0.14 -2.31 -10.30
CA CYS A 100 0.96 -3.49 -9.96
C CYS A 100 1.73 -4.01 -11.19
N ASN A 101 1.06 -4.12 -12.34
CA ASN A 101 1.68 -4.70 -13.54
C ASN A 101 2.60 -3.72 -14.29
N LYS A 102 2.38 -2.40 -14.19
CA LYS A 102 3.23 -1.40 -14.87
C LYS A 102 4.57 -1.16 -14.15
N GLY A 103 4.68 -1.49 -12.87
CA GLY A 103 5.85 -1.14 -12.06
C GLY A 103 5.74 0.28 -11.49
N GLY A 104 6.85 0.84 -11.00
CA GLY A 104 6.86 2.15 -10.31
C GLY A 104 6.91 2.03 -8.80
N LYS A 105 6.96 3.17 -8.10
CA LYS A 105 7.23 3.24 -6.65
C LYS A 105 6.13 2.61 -5.80
N LYS A 106 4.91 2.58 -6.31
CA LYS A 106 3.70 2.05 -5.64
C LYS A 106 3.17 0.76 -6.24
N SER A 107 3.94 0.11 -7.10
CA SER A 107 3.52 -1.16 -7.72
C SER A 107 3.35 -2.28 -6.70
N ILE A 108 4.30 -2.40 -5.75
CA ILE A 108 4.27 -3.41 -4.69
C ILE A 108 3.08 -3.20 -3.75
N ASP A 109 2.83 -1.95 -3.31
CA ASP A 109 1.63 -1.57 -2.55
C ASP A 109 0.35 -1.93 -3.34
N SER A 110 0.34 -1.69 -4.65
CA SER A 110 -0.80 -2.02 -5.51
C SER A 110 -1.02 -3.53 -5.63
N CYS A 111 0.04 -4.32 -5.77
CA CYS A 111 -0.07 -5.78 -5.79
C CYS A 111 -0.65 -6.30 -4.46
N HIS A 112 -0.26 -5.72 -3.33
CA HIS A 112 -0.89 -6.04 -2.04
C HIS A 112 -2.39 -5.74 -2.05
N ASN A 113 -2.81 -4.57 -2.53
CA ASN A 113 -4.22 -4.18 -2.60
C ASN A 113 -5.04 -5.05 -3.55
N VAL A 114 -4.48 -5.48 -4.69
CA VAL A 114 -5.10 -6.49 -5.56
C VAL A 114 -5.34 -7.78 -4.78
N GLY A 115 -4.33 -8.23 -4.03
CA GLY A 115 -4.44 -9.42 -3.19
C GLY A 115 -5.54 -9.30 -2.13
N LEU A 116 -5.63 -8.16 -1.44
CA LEU A 116 -6.67 -7.89 -0.44
C LEU A 116 -8.07 -7.94 -1.05
N LEU A 117 -8.29 -7.24 -2.17
CA LEU A 117 -9.60 -7.18 -2.82
C LEU A 117 -10.01 -8.52 -3.42
N ALA A 118 -9.08 -9.27 -4.02
CA ALA A 118 -9.35 -10.61 -4.52
C ALA A 118 -9.68 -11.59 -3.39
N HIS A 119 -8.96 -11.51 -2.26
CA HIS A 119 -9.23 -12.33 -1.08
C HIS A 119 -10.57 -12.03 -0.43
N ASP A 120 -10.94 -10.75 -0.35
CA ASP A 120 -12.20 -10.29 0.21
C ASP A 120 -13.42 -10.68 -0.65
N GLY A 121 -13.27 -10.69 -1.98
CA GLY A 121 -14.26 -11.21 -2.91
C GLY A 121 -15.31 -10.21 -3.39
N ARG A 122 -15.46 -9.02 -2.78
CA ARG A 122 -16.42 -7.99 -3.22
C ARG A 122 -16.21 -7.50 -4.66
N VAL A 123 -15.00 -7.68 -5.19
CA VAL A 123 -14.66 -7.31 -6.59
C VAL A 123 -15.05 -8.39 -7.60
N ASN A 124 -15.38 -9.60 -7.13
CA ASN A 124 -15.68 -10.78 -7.93
C ASN A 124 -17.03 -11.39 -7.50
N ASP A 125 -18.07 -10.55 -7.50
CA ASP A 125 -19.47 -10.93 -7.19
C ASP A 125 -19.61 -11.71 -5.86
N GLU A 126 -18.97 -11.17 -4.81
CA GLU A 126 -18.91 -11.73 -3.45
C GLU A 126 -18.24 -13.12 -3.38
N LYS A 127 -17.39 -13.45 -4.35
CA LYS A 127 -16.62 -14.70 -4.38
C LYS A 127 -15.14 -14.41 -4.24
N ALA A 128 -14.61 -14.71 -3.06
CA ALA A 128 -13.18 -14.69 -2.81
C ALA A 128 -12.42 -15.54 -3.83
N ASP A 129 -11.39 -14.96 -4.44
CA ASP A 129 -10.46 -15.65 -5.33
C ASP A 129 -9.11 -15.80 -4.62
N ALA A 130 -8.99 -16.89 -3.87
CA ALA A 130 -7.80 -17.19 -3.10
C ALA A 130 -6.56 -17.41 -3.98
N VAL A 131 -6.73 -17.94 -5.20
CA VAL A 131 -5.65 -18.23 -6.15
C VAL A 131 -5.07 -16.91 -6.67
N THR A 132 -5.92 -16.00 -7.12
CA THR A 132 -5.50 -14.65 -7.53
C THR A 132 -4.89 -13.90 -6.34
N ALA A 133 -5.51 -13.95 -5.17
CA ALA A 133 -4.97 -13.31 -3.98
C ALA A 133 -3.55 -13.79 -3.64
N ARG A 134 -3.32 -15.10 -3.64
CA ARG A 134 -1.99 -15.70 -3.43
C ARG A 134 -0.98 -15.20 -4.44
N ASP A 135 -1.31 -15.14 -5.72
CA ASP A 135 -0.36 -14.74 -6.77
C ASP A 135 0.09 -13.29 -6.63
N TYR A 136 -0.85 -12.39 -6.30
CA TYR A 136 -0.52 -10.99 -6.06
C TYR A 136 0.14 -10.75 -4.70
N TYR A 137 -0.21 -11.52 -3.66
CA TYR A 137 0.55 -11.50 -2.42
C TYR A 137 1.98 -12.01 -2.61
N ASN A 138 2.24 -13.02 -3.45
CA ASN A 138 3.60 -13.47 -3.77
C ASN A 138 4.41 -12.32 -4.39
N LYS A 139 3.88 -11.66 -5.43
CA LYS A 139 4.53 -10.50 -6.06
C LYS A 139 4.87 -9.41 -5.01
N ALA A 140 3.92 -9.08 -4.15
CA ALA A 140 4.13 -8.05 -3.13
C ALA A 140 5.13 -8.50 -2.04
N CYS A 141 5.07 -9.76 -1.61
CA CYS A 141 5.99 -10.31 -0.62
C CYS A 141 7.43 -10.41 -1.15
N ASP A 142 7.60 -10.70 -2.44
CA ASP A 142 8.91 -10.67 -3.12
C ASP A 142 9.46 -9.25 -3.25
N GLY A 143 8.57 -8.26 -3.37
CA GLY A 143 8.89 -6.84 -3.20
C GLY A 143 9.05 -6.37 -1.74
N ASN A 144 9.22 -7.30 -0.79
CA ASN A 144 9.39 -7.02 0.65
C ASN A 144 8.18 -6.35 1.35
N PHE A 145 6.96 -6.52 0.82
CA PHE A 145 5.75 -6.05 1.52
C PHE A 145 5.37 -7.02 2.65
N ALA A 146 5.72 -6.67 3.87
CA ALA A 146 5.63 -7.54 5.04
C ALA A 146 4.23 -8.12 5.29
N ALA A 147 3.17 -7.32 5.10
CA ALA A 147 1.79 -7.77 5.28
C ALA A 147 1.35 -8.82 4.23
N SER A 148 1.88 -8.74 3.00
CA SER A 148 1.61 -9.76 1.98
C SER A 148 2.27 -11.09 2.32
N CYS A 149 3.50 -11.08 2.86
CA CYS A 149 4.13 -12.29 3.37
C CYS A 149 3.32 -12.90 4.52
N PHE A 150 2.79 -12.07 5.43
CA PHE A 150 1.92 -12.54 6.49
C PHE A 150 0.62 -13.16 5.93
N ASN A 151 -0.03 -12.51 4.96
CA ASN A 151 -1.25 -13.03 4.33
C ASN A 151 -1.01 -14.36 3.60
N LEU A 152 0.14 -14.54 2.94
CA LEU A 152 0.55 -15.83 2.38
C LEU A 152 0.69 -16.89 3.47
N SER A 153 1.36 -16.55 4.57
CA SER A 153 1.49 -17.47 5.69
C SER A 153 0.13 -17.90 6.25
N ALA A 154 -0.77 -16.95 6.51
CA ALA A 154 -2.12 -17.23 6.98
C ALA A 154 -2.92 -18.10 6.00
N THR A 155 -2.78 -17.83 4.70
CA THR A 155 -3.43 -18.62 3.64
C THR A 155 -2.93 -20.07 3.64
N TYR A 156 -1.62 -20.31 3.75
CA TYR A 156 -1.08 -21.67 3.80
C TYR A 156 -1.28 -22.38 5.15
N LEU A 157 -1.46 -21.65 6.26
CA LEU A 157 -1.82 -22.21 7.57
C LEU A 157 -3.23 -22.81 7.56
N GLN A 158 -4.18 -22.09 6.97
CA GLN A 158 -5.60 -22.45 6.97
C GLN A 158 -5.99 -23.28 5.74
N GLY A 159 -5.31 -23.06 4.61
CA GLY A 159 -5.78 -23.48 3.30
C GLY A 159 -6.90 -22.57 2.78
N ALA A 160 -7.19 -22.67 1.50
CA ALA A 160 -8.30 -21.99 0.83
C ALA A 160 -8.71 -22.80 -0.43
N PRO A 161 -9.86 -22.53 -1.06
CA PRO A 161 -10.20 -23.14 -2.34
C PRO A 161 -9.06 -22.98 -3.37
N GLY A 162 -8.55 -24.10 -3.89
CA GLY A 162 -7.41 -24.11 -4.81
C GLY A 162 -6.02 -23.94 -4.17
N ILE A 163 -5.94 -23.81 -2.84
CA ILE A 163 -4.67 -23.69 -2.09
C ILE A 163 -4.71 -24.63 -0.88
N PRO A 164 -4.10 -25.83 -0.97
CA PRO A 164 -4.06 -26.73 0.17
C PRO A 164 -3.23 -26.12 1.31
N LYS A 165 -3.56 -26.54 2.54
CA LYS A 165 -2.74 -26.26 3.71
C LYS A 165 -1.32 -26.80 3.50
N ASP A 166 -0.32 -25.97 3.79
CA ASP A 166 1.10 -26.30 3.66
C ASP A 166 1.87 -25.61 4.79
N MET A 167 2.22 -26.40 5.81
CA MET A 167 2.86 -25.85 7.01
C MET A 167 4.30 -25.39 6.76
N ASN A 168 4.99 -25.99 5.78
CA ASN A 168 6.35 -25.58 5.42
C ASN A 168 6.31 -24.18 4.76
N LYS A 169 5.38 -23.97 3.82
CA LYS A 169 5.18 -22.65 3.20
C LYS A 169 4.66 -21.63 4.22
N ALA A 170 3.72 -22.02 5.08
CA ALA A 170 3.24 -21.18 6.16
C ALA A 170 4.40 -20.64 7.02
N LEU A 171 5.29 -21.53 7.46
CA LEU A 171 6.47 -21.15 8.24
C LEU A 171 7.40 -20.24 7.46
N HIS A 172 7.75 -20.61 6.23
CA HIS A 172 8.62 -19.81 5.37
C HIS A 172 8.12 -18.36 5.24
N PHE A 173 6.85 -18.17 4.91
CA PHE A 173 6.26 -16.84 4.76
C PHE A 173 6.09 -16.10 6.10
N SER A 174 5.84 -16.80 7.21
CA SER A 174 5.82 -16.19 8.55
C SER A 174 7.19 -15.66 8.96
N GLU A 175 8.25 -16.45 8.75
CA GLU A 175 9.62 -16.01 9.04
C GLU A 175 10.04 -14.83 8.17
N LYS A 176 9.67 -14.83 6.88
CA LYS A 176 9.90 -13.69 5.98
C LYS A 176 9.11 -12.45 6.41
N ALA A 177 7.84 -12.59 6.78
CA ALA A 177 7.06 -11.48 7.32
C ALA A 177 7.69 -10.93 8.62
N CYS A 178 8.17 -11.80 9.50
CA CYS A 178 8.85 -11.43 10.73
C CYS A 178 10.17 -10.70 10.49
N SER A 179 10.98 -11.16 9.53
CA SER A 179 12.25 -10.52 9.17
C SER A 179 12.02 -9.10 8.62
N LEU A 180 10.90 -8.90 7.92
CA LEU A 180 10.43 -7.60 7.40
C LEU A 180 9.71 -6.73 8.45
N GLY A 181 9.64 -7.16 9.72
CA GLY A 181 9.07 -6.35 10.80
C GLY A 181 7.57 -6.50 11.03
N HIS A 182 6.93 -7.53 10.47
CA HIS A 182 5.52 -7.82 10.73
C HIS A 182 5.34 -8.56 12.05
N VAL A 183 4.73 -7.91 13.06
CA VAL A 183 4.47 -8.47 14.40
C VAL A 183 3.80 -9.84 14.34
N TRP A 184 2.70 -9.94 13.58
CA TRP A 184 1.95 -11.19 13.47
C TRP A 184 2.69 -12.27 12.68
N GLY A 185 3.63 -11.90 11.81
CA GLY A 185 4.51 -12.87 11.15
C GLY A 185 5.42 -13.56 12.17
N CYS A 186 6.01 -12.77 13.08
CA CYS A 186 6.81 -13.29 14.18
C CYS A 186 6.00 -14.16 15.13
N ALA A 187 4.77 -13.73 15.49
CA ALA A 187 3.89 -14.50 16.36
C ALA A 187 3.51 -15.87 15.75
N ASN A 188 3.19 -15.90 14.45
CA ASN A 188 2.88 -17.15 13.75
C ASN A 188 4.10 -18.09 13.69
N ALA A 189 5.28 -17.58 13.31
CA ALA A 189 6.50 -18.38 13.31
C ALA A 189 6.83 -18.92 14.72
N SER A 190 6.72 -18.08 15.74
CA SER A 190 6.92 -18.47 17.14
C SER A 190 6.00 -19.62 17.54
N ARG A 191 4.69 -19.51 17.23
CA ARG A 191 3.71 -20.55 17.54
C ARG A 191 4.03 -21.85 16.81
N MET A 192 4.41 -21.79 15.53
CA MET A 192 4.77 -22.99 14.76
C MET A 192 5.97 -23.73 15.36
N TYR A 193 7.04 -23.01 15.74
CA TYR A 193 8.18 -23.61 16.44
C TYR A 193 7.82 -24.14 17.83
N LYS A 194 6.90 -23.48 18.56
CA LYS A 194 6.48 -23.93 19.88
C LYS A 194 5.71 -25.24 19.85
N LEU A 195 4.87 -25.42 18.84
CA LEU A 195 4.00 -26.59 18.70
C LEU A 195 4.63 -27.71 17.87
N GLY A 196 5.65 -27.42 17.06
CA GLY A 196 6.18 -28.37 16.09
C GLY A 196 5.29 -28.51 14.85
N ASP A 197 4.56 -27.45 14.51
CA ASP A 197 3.56 -27.40 13.44
C ASP A 197 4.26 -27.23 12.08
N GLY A 198 4.55 -28.34 11.39
CA GLY A 198 5.30 -28.35 10.11
C GLY A 198 6.81 -28.18 10.25
N VAL A 199 7.31 -28.11 11.47
CA VAL A 199 8.75 -27.99 11.76
C VAL A 199 9.04 -28.71 13.05
N ALA A 200 10.29 -29.14 13.26
CA ALA A 200 10.69 -29.67 14.56
C ALA A 200 10.44 -28.61 15.65
N LYS A 201 9.87 -29.04 16.78
CA LYS A 201 9.66 -28.18 17.93
C LYS A 201 11.00 -27.57 18.36
N ASN A 202 11.03 -26.25 18.54
CA ASN A 202 12.21 -25.51 18.98
C ASN A 202 11.78 -24.38 19.93
N ASP A 203 11.85 -24.65 21.24
CA ASP A 203 11.41 -23.71 22.27
C ASP A 203 12.25 -22.43 22.31
N GLU A 204 13.55 -22.51 22.03
CA GLU A 204 14.45 -21.35 21.99
C GLU A 204 14.11 -20.42 20.82
N LYS A 205 13.94 -20.98 19.61
CA LYS A 205 13.56 -20.20 18.43
C LYS A 205 12.15 -19.61 18.58
N ALA A 206 11.22 -20.37 19.17
CA ALA A 206 9.90 -19.86 19.49
C ALA A 206 9.95 -18.65 20.43
N GLU A 207 10.75 -18.72 21.50
CA GLU A 207 10.91 -17.64 22.47
C GLU A 207 11.57 -16.40 21.82
N SER A 208 12.61 -16.60 21.01
CA SER A 208 13.27 -15.52 20.27
C SER A 208 12.30 -14.77 19.36
N LEU A 209 11.50 -15.50 18.56
CA LEU A 209 10.49 -14.91 17.68
C LEU A 209 9.36 -14.22 18.46
N LYS A 210 8.97 -14.75 19.62
CA LYS A 210 7.97 -14.12 20.51
C LYS A 210 8.49 -12.79 21.05
N ASN A 211 9.74 -12.73 21.49
CA ASN A 211 10.37 -11.51 21.98
C ASN A 211 10.50 -10.47 20.86
N ARG A 212 10.91 -10.89 19.66
CA ARG A 212 10.92 -10.02 18.48
C ARG A 212 9.52 -9.47 18.16
N ALA A 213 8.46 -10.27 18.27
CA ALA A 213 7.09 -9.80 18.07
C ALA A 213 6.72 -8.71 19.11
N ARG A 214 7.09 -8.90 20.37
CA ARG A 214 6.87 -7.92 21.46
C ARG A 214 7.62 -6.62 21.19
N ASP A 215 8.88 -6.69 20.78
CA ASP A 215 9.71 -5.52 20.49
C ASP A 215 9.15 -4.72 19.31
N LEU A 216 8.79 -5.42 18.21
CA LEU A 216 8.15 -4.78 17.06
C LEU A 216 6.81 -4.13 17.44
N HIS A 217 6.01 -4.78 18.28
CA HIS A 217 4.74 -4.23 18.74
C HIS A 217 4.94 -2.96 19.59
N LYS A 218 5.93 -2.97 20.49
CA LYS A 218 6.30 -1.79 21.28
C LYS A 218 6.75 -0.63 20.38
N MET A 219 7.60 -0.91 19.38
CA MET A 219 8.03 0.11 18.41
C MET A 219 6.86 0.70 17.61
N GLN A 220 5.84 -0.10 17.27
CA GLN A 220 4.65 0.40 16.59
C GLN A 220 3.81 1.33 17.47
N GLN A 221 3.69 1.01 18.76
CA GLN A 221 2.98 1.85 19.73
C GLN A 221 3.71 3.19 19.94
N GLU A 222 5.03 3.17 20.09
CA GLU A 222 5.85 4.38 20.28
C GLU A 222 5.89 5.28 19.04
N ARG A 223 5.74 4.71 17.83
CA ARG A 223 5.66 5.46 16.56
C ARG A 223 4.31 6.14 16.32
N THR A 224 3.31 5.91 17.15
CA THR A 224 2.04 6.63 17.05
C THR A 224 2.20 7.87 17.93
N PRO A 225 2.67 9.03 17.41
CA PRO A 225 2.81 10.20 18.26
C PRO A 225 1.41 10.55 18.78
N GLN A 226 1.24 10.46 20.09
CA GLN A 226 0.21 11.19 20.81
C GLN A 226 0.57 12.67 20.65
N ILE A 227 0.27 13.25 19.48
CA ILE A 227 0.25 14.70 19.33
C ILE A 227 -1.00 15.13 20.09
N SER A 228 -0.88 15.28 21.41
CA SER A 228 -1.80 16.14 22.14
C SER A 228 -1.43 17.57 21.75
N PHE A 229 -2.30 18.22 20.99
CA PHE A 229 -2.25 19.68 20.94
C PHE A 229 -2.52 20.16 22.36
N GLY A 230 -1.54 20.83 22.96
CA GLY A 230 -1.79 21.58 24.18
C GLY A 230 -2.89 22.60 23.90
N GLU A 231 -3.89 22.64 24.77
CA GLU A 231 -5.01 23.58 24.75
C GLU A 231 -4.55 25.05 24.75
#